data_AF-A0A1F4HLG5-F1
#
_entry.id   AF-A0A1F4HLG5-F1
#
_cell.length_a   1.000
_cell.length_b   1.000
_cell.length_c   1.000
_cell.angle_alpha   90.00
_cell.angle_beta   90.00
_cell.angle_gamma   90.00
#
_symmetry.space_group_name_H-M   'P 1'
#
loop_
_entity.id
_entity.type
_entity.pdbx_description
1 polymer ?
#
loop_
_entity_poly.entity_id
_entity_poly.type
_entity_poly.pdbx_seq_one_letter_code
_entity_poly.pdbx_strand_id
1 'polypeptide(L)'
;MLHDALKEAIDVQFAESMMEPAELCQDALLVRLDNGVVIELRVASAEEYSIGWRWGDTELRIDTAPLHPQLATFPNHLHNGDDQLLPDPLTHPGRDPWDNVRTVMTALIDDPMLQSQRK
;
A
#
# COMPACT_ATOMS: atom_id res chain seq x y z
N MET A 1 13.44 -6.74 12.23
CA MET A 1 12.85 -7.57 11.15
C MET A 1 12.29 -6.64 10.08
N LEU A 2 11.87 -7.12 8.91
CA LEU A 2 11.43 -6.26 7.79
C LEU A 2 10.34 -5.26 8.19
N HIS A 3 9.30 -5.72 8.90
CA HIS A 3 8.24 -4.84 9.39
C HIS A 3 8.73 -3.81 10.42
N ASP A 4 9.70 -4.13 11.28
CA ASP A 4 10.26 -3.14 12.21
C ASP A 4 10.97 -2.00 11.45
N ALA A 5 11.75 -2.35 10.42
CA ALA A 5 12.47 -1.37 9.61
C ALA A 5 11.51 -0.49 8.79
N LEU A 6 10.45 -1.10 8.23
CA LEU A 6 9.39 -0.36 7.55
C LEU A 6 8.66 0.56 8.52
N LYS A 7 8.31 0.09 9.72
CA LYS A 7 7.66 0.90 10.75
C LYS A 7 8.49 2.14 11.09
N GLU A 8 9.79 1.97 11.35
CA GLU A 8 10.70 3.07 11.66
C GLU A 8 10.76 4.07 10.49
N ALA A 9 10.89 3.59 9.25
CA ALA A 9 10.92 4.45 8.07
C ALA A 9 9.61 5.22 7.87
N ILE A 10 8.46 4.58 8.10
CA ILE A 10 7.13 5.18 8.06
C ILE A 10 7.01 6.29 9.11
N ASP A 11 7.34 5.97 10.36
CA ASP A 11 7.26 6.91 11.48
C ASP A 11 8.15 8.13 11.26
N VAL A 12 9.34 7.95 10.70
CA VAL A 12 10.27 9.06 10.41
C VAL A 12 9.76 9.92 9.24
N GLN A 13 9.31 9.31 8.14
CA GLN A 13 9.01 10.05 6.92
C GLN A 13 7.60 10.66 6.91
N PHE A 14 6.62 10.02 7.53
CA PHE A 14 5.21 10.39 7.41
C PHE A 14 4.57 10.88 8.72
N ALA A 15 5.35 11.14 9.78
CA ALA A 15 4.84 11.59 11.08
C ALA A 15 3.83 12.75 10.99
N GLU A 16 4.07 13.73 10.11
CA GLU A 16 3.20 14.90 9.97
C GLU A 16 1.87 14.61 9.28
N SER A 17 1.77 13.50 8.54
CA SER A 17 0.57 13.07 7.82
C SER A 17 -0.15 11.90 8.51
N MET A 18 0.30 11.50 9.71
CA MET A 18 -0.25 10.40 10.48
C MET A 18 -0.96 10.87 11.74
N MET A 19 -2.06 10.20 12.08
CA MET A 19 -2.80 10.44 13.33
C MET A 19 -2.07 9.91 14.55
N GLU A 20 -1.33 8.81 14.37
CA GLU A 20 -0.55 8.13 15.39
C GLU A 20 0.61 7.37 14.73
N PRO A 21 1.69 7.03 15.46
CA PRO A 21 2.75 6.18 14.94
C PRO A 21 2.21 4.85 14.42
N ALA A 22 2.84 4.29 13.40
CA ALA A 22 2.45 3.02 12.81
C ALA A 22 2.41 1.91 13.88
N GLU A 23 1.40 1.06 13.85
CA GLU A 23 1.21 -0.05 14.79
C GLU A 23 1.66 -1.37 14.16
N LEU A 24 2.48 -2.16 14.87
CA LEU A 24 2.83 -3.52 14.45
C LEU A 24 1.87 -4.54 15.07
N CYS A 25 1.06 -5.16 14.22
CA CYS A 25 0.06 -6.16 14.60
C CYS A 25 0.46 -7.52 14.01
N GLN A 26 1.23 -8.33 14.75
CA GLN A 26 1.74 -9.63 14.30
C GLN A 26 2.55 -9.55 13.00
N ASP A 27 1.93 -9.87 11.86
CA ASP A 27 2.51 -9.90 10.51
C ASP A 27 2.05 -8.71 9.64
N ALA A 28 1.38 -7.72 10.24
CA ALA A 28 0.89 -6.53 9.56
C ALA A 28 1.35 -5.25 10.25
N LEU A 29 1.52 -4.17 9.46
CA LEU A 29 1.61 -2.80 9.97
C LEU A 29 0.31 -2.06 9.67
N LEU A 30 -0.26 -1.42 10.68
CA LEU A 30 -1.38 -0.51 10.53
C LEU A 30 -0.89 0.93 10.55
N VAL A 31 -1.34 1.72 9.58
CA VAL A 31 -1.04 3.14 9.48
C VAL A 31 -2.35 3.91 9.37
N ARG A 32 -2.49 5.00 10.12
CA ARG A 32 -3.65 5.89 10.05
C ARG A 32 -3.21 7.27 9.62
N LEU A 33 -3.61 7.68 8.42
CA LEU A 33 -3.34 9.01 7.89
C LEU A 33 -4.35 10.03 8.43
N ASP A 34 -3.93 11.29 8.50
CA ASP A 34 -4.76 12.42 8.96
C ASP A 34 -5.92 12.76 8.01
N ASN A 35 -5.82 12.32 6.75
CA ASN A 35 -6.87 12.45 5.73
C ASN A 35 -7.96 11.35 5.83
N GLY A 36 -7.90 10.50 6.85
CA GLY A 36 -8.89 9.45 7.13
C GLY A 36 -8.62 8.11 6.44
N VAL A 37 -7.52 7.97 5.70
CA VAL A 37 -7.08 6.69 5.14
C VAL A 37 -6.51 5.79 6.24
N VAL A 38 -6.93 4.52 6.25
CA VAL A 38 -6.35 3.49 7.11
C VAL A 38 -5.71 2.44 6.22
N ILE A 39 -4.41 2.22 6.39
CA ILE A 39 -3.59 1.31 5.58
C ILE A 39 -3.22 0.08 6.41
N GLU A 40 -3.35 -1.11 5.84
CA GLU A 40 -2.78 -2.36 6.33
C GLU A 40 -1.70 -2.83 5.35
N LEU A 41 -0.47 -2.96 5.85
CA LEU A 41 0.68 -3.45 5.10
C LEU A 41 1.04 -4.85 5.58
N ARG A 42 1.12 -5.82 4.67
CA ARG A 42 1.67 -7.16 4.91
C ARG A 42 2.78 -7.39 3.91
N VAL A 43 4.02 -7.45 4.38
CA VAL A 43 5.20 -7.57 3.52
C VAL A 43 6.02 -8.80 3.93
N ALA A 44 5.88 -9.89 3.17
CA ALA A 44 6.67 -11.09 3.38
C ALA A 44 8.07 -10.94 2.78
N SER A 45 8.17 -10.30 1.61
CA SER A 45 9.43 -10.01 0.93
C SER A 45 9.30 -8.85 -0.07
N ALA A 46 10.37 -8.54 -0.79
CA ALA A 46 10.35 -7.60 -1.92
C ALA A 46 9.46 -8.08 -3.08
N GLU A 47 9.23 -9.38 -3.21
CA GLU A 47 8.41 -9.98 -4.27
C GLU A 47 6.96 -10.20 -3.81
N GLU A 48 6.76 -10.39 -2.50
CA GLU A 48 5.51 -10.86 -1.91
C GLU A 48 5.00 -9.89 -0.83
N TYR A 49 3.95 -9.15 -1.18
CA TYR A 49 3.29 -8.20 -0.32
C TYR A 49 1.80 -7.98 -0.68
N SER A 50 1.09 -7.42 0.28
CA SER A 50 -0.26 -6.87 0.16
C SER A 50 -0.32 -5.54 0.89
N ILE A 51 -0.83 -4.51 0.23
CA ILE A 51 -1.05 -3.16 0.75
C ILE A 51 -2.53 -2.85 0.56
N GLY A 52 -3.32 -3.03 1.60
CA GLY A 52 -4.74 -2.71 1.62
C GLY A 52 -4.98 -1.36 2.27
N TRP A 53 -5.97 -0.61 1.81
CA TRP A 53 -6.41 0.59 2.53
C TRP A 53 -7.90 0.83 2.41
N ARG A 54 -8.44 1.54 3.38
CA ARG A 54 -9.83 1.97 3.42
C ARG A 54 -9.92 3.48 3.55
N TRP A 55 -10.86 4.08 2.83
CA TRP A 55 -11.23 5.49 2.96
C TRP A 55 -12.76 5.61 2.95
N GLY A 56 -13.34 6.02 4.08
CA GLY A 56 -14.78 5.90 4.28
C GLY A 56 -15.24 4.44 4.22
N ASP A 57 -16.19 4.15 3.33
CA ASP A 57 -16.72 2.79 3.10
C ASP A 57 -16.03 2.08 1.92
N THR A 58 -15.05 2.71 1.28
CA THR A 58 -14.36 2.16 0.12
C THR A 58 -13.07 1.47 0.52
N GLU A 59 -12.87 0.24 0.05
CA GLU A 59 -11.65 -0.54 0.23
C GLU A 59 -10.92 -0.72 -1.10
N LEU A 60 -9.59 -0.64 -1.05
CA LEU A 60 -8.69 -0.86 -2.17
C LEU A 60 -7.51 -1.70 -1.71
N ARG A 61 -6.87 -2.38 -2.66
CA ARG A 61 -5.70 -3.21 -2.36
C ARG A 61 -4.77 -3.31 -3.55
N ILE A 62 -3.48 -3.24 -3.27
CA ILE A 62 -2.44 -3.75 -4.16
C ILE A 62 -1.89 -5.03 -3.56
N ASP A 63 -1.89 -6.12 -4.31
CA ASP A 63 -1.23 -7.36 -3.87
C ASP A 63 -0.53 -8.08 -5.02
N THR A 64 0.32 -9.02 -4.64
CA THR A 64 1.24 -9.76 -5.52
C THR A 64 0.81 -11.21 -5.74
N ALA A 65 -0.42 -11.58 -5.38
CA ALA A 65 -0.89 -12.94 -5.63
C ALA A 65 -0.86 -13.22 -7.15
N PRO A 66 -0.20 -14.30 -7.61
CA PRO A 66 0.06 -14.53 -9.03
C PRO A 66 -1.16 -15.10 -9.76
N LEU A 67 -2.30 -14.41 -9.66
CA LEU A 67 -3.62 -14.86 -10.15
C LEU A 67 -3.99 -14.29 -11.52
N HIS A 68 -3.34 -13.19 -11.94
CA HIS A 68 -3.79 -12.39 -13.08
C HIS A 68 -2.68 -12.16 -14.12
N PRO A 69 -2.19 -13.22 -14.80
CA PRO A 69 -1.07 -13.15 -15.75
C PRO A 69 -1.31 -12.24 -16.96
N GLN A 70 -2.54 -11.85 -17.22
CA GLN A 70 -2.92 -10.97 -18.31
C GLN A 70 -2.66 -9.48 -18.03
N LEU A 71 -2.41 -9.08 -16.79
CA LEU A 71 -2.14 -7.68 -16.45
C LEU A 71 -0.71 -7.30 -16.79
N ALA A 72 -0.52 -6.06 -17.25
CA ALA A 72 0.80 -5.54 -17.64
C ALA A 72 1.81 -5.51 -16.48
N THR A 73 1.31 -5.48 -15.24
CA THR A 73 2.08 -5.41 -14.01
C THR A 73 2.16 -6.76 -13.30
N PHE A 74 1.82 -7.87 -13.95
CA PHE A 74 1.90 -9.18 -13.30
C PHE A 74 3.29 -9.40 -12.61
N PRO A 75 3.34 -9.83 -11.34
CA PRO A 75 2.22 -10.37 -10.55
C PRO A 75 1.37 -9.34 -9.80
N ASN A 76 1.85 -8.12 -9.59
CA ASN A 76 1.12 -7.12 -8.81
C ASN A 76 -0.07 -6.53 -9.56
N HIS A 77 -1.13 -6.26 -8.81
CA HIS A 77 -2.38 -5.73 -9.35
C HIS A 77 -3.15 -4.92 -8.32
N LEU A 78 -3.98 -4.00 -8.81
CA LEU A 78 -4.83 -3.14 -8.01
C LEU A 78 -6.28 -3.66 -8.05
N HIS A 79 -6.86 -3.90 -6.88
CA HIS A 79 -8.30 -3.94 -6.65
C HIS A 79 -8.75 -2.53 -6.30
N ASN A 80 -9.57 -1.91 -7.15
CA ASN A 80 -10.07 -0.55 -6.92
C ASN A 80 -11.38 -0.56 -6.11
N GLY A 81 -11.86 0.64 -5.73
CA GLY A 81 -13.09 0.79 -4.95
C GLY A 81 -14.39 0.34 -5.63
N ASP A 82 -14.33 0.03 -6.93
CA ASP A 82 -15.44 -0.51 -7.73
C ASP A 82 -15.30 -2.04 -7.91
N ASP A 83 -14.44 -2.69 -7.13
CA ASP A 83 -14.06 -4.11 -7.22
C ASP A 83 -13.49 -4.51 -8.60
N GLN A 84 -12.95 -3.53 -9.33
CA GLN A 84 -12.30 -3.77 -10.61
C GLN A 84 -10.81 -4.07 -10.42
N LEU A 85 -10.38 -5.07 -11.17
CA LEU A 85 -9.00 -5.46 -11.28
C LEU A 85 -8.27 -4.63 -12.34
N LEU A 86 -7.23 -3.91 -11.94
CA LEU A 86 -6.44 -3.04 -12.79
C LEU A 86 -4.94 -3.36 -12.67
N PRO A 87 -4.11 -3.02 -13.68
CA PRO A 87 -2.67 -2.98 -13.48
C PRO A 87 -2.33 -2.05 -12.32
N ASP A 88 -1.41 -2.46 -11.47
CA ASP A 88 -0.96 -1.63 -10.35
C ASP A 88 -0.05 -0.50 -10.85
N PRO A 89 -0.43 0.77 -10.68
CA PRO A 89 0.33 1.89 -11.22
C PRO A 89 1.53 2.30 -10.33
N LEU A 90 1.65 1.76 -9.12
CA LEU A 90 2.57 2.27 -8.10
C LEU A 90 3.73 1.32 -7.80
N THR A 91 3.44 0.04 -7.53
CA THR A 91 4.46 -0.85 -6.96
C THR A 91 5.14 -1.72 -8.01
N HIS A 92 6.36 -2.15 -7.69
CA HIS A 92 7.16 -3.04 -8.53
C HIS A 92 7.77 -4.14 -7.66
N PRO A 93 7.35 -5.41 -7.81
CA PRO A 93 7.98 -6.55 -7.15
C PRO A 93 9.49 -6.60 -7.44
N GLY A 94 10.25 -6.98 -6.43
CA GLY A 94 11.72 -7.02 -6.46
C GLY A 94 12.42 -5.69 -6.20
N ARG A 95 11.68 -4.57 -6.15
CA ARG A 95 12.23 -3.31 -5.58
C ARG A 95 12.32 -3.39 -4.07
N ASP A 96 13.11 -2.46 -3.50
CA ASP A 96 13.16 -2.31 -2.06
C ASP A 96 11.73 -2.12 -1.50
N PRO A 97 11.32 -2.91 -0.49
CA PRO A 97 9.97 -2.82 0.07
C PRO A 97 9.60 -1.41 0.53
N TRP A 98 10.56 -0.65 1.04
CA TRP A 98 10.31 0.73 1.48
C TRP A 98 9.96 1.64 0.31
N ASP A 99 10.58 1.46 -0.86
CA ASP A 99 10.24 2.27 -2.04
C ASP A 99 8.80 2.06 -2.49
N ASN A 100 8.31 0.82 -2.47
CA ASN A 100 6.91 0.52 -2.78
C ASN A 100 5.97 1.13 -1.74
N VAL A 101 6.24 0.92 -0.44
CA VAL A 101 5.42 1.48 0.64
C VAL A 101 5.39 3.02 0.59
N ARG A 102 6.55 3.66 0.45
CA ARG A 102 6.68 5.12 0.35
C ARG A 102 5.91 5.69 -0.83
N THR A 103 5.97 5.02 -1.99
CA THR A 103 5.23 5.42 -3.20
C THR A 103 3.73 5.35 -2.97
N VAL A 104 3.24 4.26 -2.38
CA VAL A 104 1.82 4.11 -2.05
C VAL A 104 1.37 5.16 -1.04
N MET A 105 2.06 5.29 0.09
CA MET A 105 1.70 6.27 1.13
C MET A 105 1.67 7.70 0.58
N THR A 106 2.65 8.08 -0.24
CA THR A 106 2.68 9.40 -0.88
C THR A 106 1.46 9.61 -1.78
N ALA A 107 1.09 8.62 -2.59
CA ALA A 107 -0.09 8.72 -3.45
C ALA A 107 -1.40 8.80 -2.64
N LEU A 108 -1.51 8.06 -1.52
CA LEU A 108 -2.72 8.04 -0.69
C LEU A 108 -2.93 9.29 0.17
N ILE A 109 -1.86 10.03 0.46
CA ILE A 109 -1.96 11.35 1.12
C ILE A 109 -2.70 12.34 0.20
N ASP A 110 -2.38 12.33 -1.10
CA ASP A 110 -2.94 13.25 -2.08
C ASP A 110 -4.27 12.77 -2.69
N ASP A 111 -4.39 11.47 -2.97
CA ASP A 111 -5.51 10.87 -3.72
C ASP A 111 -5.83 9.46 -3.18
N PRO A 112 -6.65 9.36 -2.11
CA PRO A 112 -7.03 8.09 -1.50
C PRO A 112 -7.63 7.06 -2.48
N MET A 113 -8.21 7.51 -3.60
CA MET A 113 -8.89 6.68 -4.59
C MET A 113 -8.02 6.37 -5.82
N LEU A 114 -6.79 6.88 -5.87
CA LEU A 114 -5.86 6.76 -7.00
C LEU A 114 -6.50 7.12 -8.36
N GLN A 115 -7.46 8.04 -8.38
CA GLN A 115 -8.14 8.47 -9.60
C GLN A 115 -7.16 9.14 -10.58
N SER A 116 -6.17 9.85 -10.07
CA SER A 116 -5.08 10.49 -10.83
C SER A 116 -4.18 9.50 -11.57
N GLN A 117 -4.17 8.22 -11.16
CA GLN A 117 -3.35 7.15 -11.73
C GLN A 117 -4.07 6.38 -12.86
N ARG A 118 -5.35 6.64 -13.12
CA ARG A 118 -6.19 5.94 -14.13
C ARG A 118 -5.95 6.40 -15.59
N LYS A 119 -4.76 6.91 -15.93
CA LYS A 119 -4.48 7.48 -17.26
C LYS A 119 -4.32 6.43 -18.36
#